data_AF-A0A968CX53-F1
#
_entry.id   AF-A0A968CX53-F1
#
_cell.length_a   1.000
_cell.length_b   1.000
_cell.length_c   1.000
_cell.angle_alpha   90.00
_cell.angle_beta   90.00
_cell.angle_gamma   90.00
#
_symmetry.space_group_name_H-M   'P 1'
#
loop_
_entity.id
_entity.type
_entity.pdbx_description
1 polymer ?
#
loop_
_entity_poly.entity_id
_entity_poly.type
_entity_poly.pdbx_seq_one_letter_code
_entity_poly.pdbx_strand_id
1 'polypeptide(L)'
;YDLDLATKRWDEVNRKYEYEIYRKWGELKSSLFLIEEVEGEIQAAKAQKMKVGKAEAKIKEARKLFEMDGNYAGARLAASQARVLLVSP
;
A
#
# COMPACT_ATOMS: atom_id res chain seq x y z
N TYR A 1 -20.99 -9.84 40.33
CA TYR A 1 -20.51 -9.45 38.99
C TYR A 1 -19.42 -8.42 39.20
N ASP A 2 -18.18 -8.69 38.77
CA ASP A 2 -17.03 -7.82 39.01
C ASP A 2 -16.85 -6.85 37.84
N LEU A 3 -17.30 -5.61 38.05
CA LEU A 3 -17.28 -4.54 37.05
C LEU A 3 -15.87 -4.05 36.74
N ASP A 4 -14.95 -4.11 37.72
CA ASP A 4 -13.56 -3.67 37.58
C ASP A 4 -12.78 -4.64 36.69
N LEU A 5 -12.98 -5.95 36.90
CA LEU A 5 -12.41 -6.99 36.06
C LEU A 5 -12.94 -6.93 34.61
N ALA A 6 -14.23 -6.61 34.45
CA ALA A 6 -14.83 -6.41 33.12
C ALA A 6 -14.25 -5.19 32.40
N THR A 7 -14.02 -4.09 33.13
CA THR A 7 -13.45 -2.84 32.58
C THR A 7 -12.01 -3.04 32.12
N LYS A 8 -11.17 -3.70 32.93
CA LYS A 8 -9.76 -4.00 32.54
C LYS A 8 -9.67 -4.85 31.27
N ARG A 9 -10.53 -5.85 31.14
CA ARG A 9 -10.60 -6.69 29.92
C ARG A 9 -11.06 -5.88 28.70
N TRP A 10 -11.97 -4.93 28.91
CA TRP A 10 -12.42 -4.03 27.85
C TRP A 10 -11.30 -3.09 27.38
N ASP A 11 -10.50 -2.55 28.30
CA ASP A 11 -9.34 -1.71 27.96
C ASP A 11 -8.25 -2.49 27.20
N GLU A 12 -7.98 -3.74 27.58
CA GLU A 12 -7.05 -4.61 26.85
C GLU A 12 -7.51 -4.91 25.42
N VAL A 13 -8.81 -5.20 25.25
CA VAL A 13 -9.42 -5.44 23.95
C VAL A 13 -9.37 -4.17 23.09
N ASN A 14 -9.71 -3.01 23.65
CA ASN A 14 -9.60 -1.72 22.96
C ASN A 14 -8.16 -1.43 22.51
N ARG A 15 -7.19 -1.59 23.41
CA ARG A 15 -5.78 -1.38 23.10
C ARG A 15 -5.30 -2.27 21.96
N LYS A 16 -5.71 -3.54 21.96
CA LYS A 16 -5.37 -4.47 20.88
C LYS A 16 -5.89 -3.98 19.53
N TYR A 17 -7.17 -3.62 19.45
CA TYR A 17 -7.77 -3.15 18.20
C TYR A 17 -7.19 -1.81 17.74
N GLU A 18 -6.91 -0.90 18.67
CA GLU A 18 -6.27 0.37 18.38
C GLU A 18 -4.89 0.19 17.73
N TYR A 19 -4.04 -0.69 18.27
CA TYR A 19 -2.76 -1.04 17.65
C TYR A 19 -2.94 -1.66 16.26
N GLU A 20 -3.90 -2.56 16.08
CA GLU A 20 -4.18 -3.17 14.78
C GLU A 20 -4.66 -2.14 13.76
N ILE A 21 -5.49 -1.17 14.17
CA ILE A 21 -5.95 -0.07 13.32
C ILE A 21 -4.77 0.79 12.89
N TYR A 22 -3.92 1.22 13.83
CA TYR A 22 -2.76 2.05 13.50
C TYR A 22 -1.78 1.34 12.56
N ARG A 23 -1.53 0.05 12.79
CA ARG A 23 -0.68 -0.76 11.91
C ARG A 23 -1.27 -0.86 10.50
N LYS A 24 -2.56 -1.20 10.37
CA LYS A 24 -3.23 -1.29 9.06
C LYS A 24 -3.26 0.07 8.34
N TRP A 25 -3.47 1.15 9.08
CA TRP A 25 -3.40 2.49 8.51
C TRP A 25 -2.00 2.83 8.01
N GLY A 26 -0.97 2.46 8.75
CA GLY A 26 0.43 2.57 8.32
C GLY A 26 0.73 1.77 7.05
N GLU A 27 0.25 0.53 6.96
CA GLU A 27 0.38 -0.33 5.77
C GLU A 27 -0.30 0.29 4.54
N LEU A 28 -1.52 0.80 4.71
CA LEU A 28 -2.28 1.47 3.66
C LEU A 28 -1.55 2.73 3.17
N LYS A 29 -1.13 3.58 4.11
CA LYS A 29 -0.40 4.82 3.80
C LYS A 29 0.89 4.50 3.05
N SER A 30 1.70 3.59 3.56
CA SER A 30 2.98 3.22 2.92
C SER A 30 2.79 2.63 1.53
N SER A 31 1.72 1.87 1.31
CA SER A 31 1.43 1.28 0.00
C SER A 31 1.00 2.35 -1.00
N LEU A 32 0.17 3.31 -0.59
CA LEU A 32 -0.23 4.43 -1.43
C LEU A 32 0.97 5.28 -1.84
N PHE A 33 1.84 5.63 -0.90
CA PHE A 33 3.05 6.41 -1.18
C PHE A 33 3.95 5.75 -2.22
N LEU A 34 4.15 4.43 -2.12
CA LEU A 34 4.97 3.71 -3.10
C LEU A 34 4.34 3.73 -4.49
N ILE A 35 3.01 3.58 -4.59
CA ILE A 35 2.31 3.63 -5.87
C ILE A 35 2.50 5.01 -6.51
N GLU A 36 2.26 6.08 -5.75
CA GLU A 36 2.39 7.46 -6.23
C GLU A 36 3.83 7.81 -6.63
N GLU A 37 4.83 7.36 -5.86
CA GLU A 37 6.25 7.54 -6.19
C GLU A 37 6.57 6.91 -7.56
N VAL A 38 6.18 5.64 -7.76
CA VAL A 38 6.47 4.91 -9.00
C VAL A 38 5.69 5.46 -10.18
N GLU A 39 4.46 5.94 -9.98
CA GLU A 39 3.71 6.67 -11.01
C GLU A 39 4.47 7.92 -11.47
N GLY A 40 5.01 8.71 -10.53
CA GLY A 40 5.83 9.87 -10.82
C GLY A 40 7.10 9.52 -11.60
N GLU A 41 7.81 8.47 -11.19
CA GLU A 41 9.00 7.97 -11.89
C GLU A 41 8.68 7.54 -13.34
N ILE A 42 7.58 6.82 -13.54
CA ILE A 42 7.12 6.41 -14.87
C ILE A 42 6.80 7.61 -15.75
N GLN A 43 6.12 8.65 -15.22
CA GLN A 43 5.84 9.86 -15.98
C GLN A 43 7.13 10.60 -16.36
N ALA A 44 8.10 10.68 -15.45
CA ALA A 44 9.40 11.31 -15.72
C ALA A 44 10.17 10.56 -16.82
N ALA A 45 10.20 9.22 -16.77
CA ALA A 45 10.84 8.39 -17.80
C ALA A 45 10.11 8.50 -19.16
N LYS A 46 8.78 8.59 -19.15
CA LYS A 46 7.97 8.80 -20.35
C LYS A 46 8.28 10.15 -21.01
N ALA A 47 8.46 11.22 -20.21
CA ALA A 47 8.88 12.53 -20.70
C ALA A 47 10.27 12.48 -21.36
N GLN A 48 11.15 11.58 -20.89
CA GLN A 48 12.45 11.28 -21.50
C GLN A 48 12.36 10.30 -22.70
N LYS A 49 11.15 9.97 -23.16
CA LYS A 49 10.88 9.04 -24.28
C LYS A 49 11.39 7.62 -24.04
N MET A 50 11.54 7.20 -22.78
CA MET A 50 11.87 5.81 -22.45
C MET A 50 10.69 4.88 -22.71
N LYS A 51 10.96 3.60 -22.95
CA LYS A 51 9.92 2.57 -23.14
C LYS A 51 9.33 2.13 -21.80
N VAL A 52 8.27 2.80 -21.37
CA VAL A 52 7.65 2.55 -20.05
C VAL A 52 6.45 1.59 -20.06
N GLY A 53 6.05 1.05 -21.22
CA GLY A 53 4.76 0.37 -21.37
C GLY A 53 4.51 -0.79 -20.39
N LYS A 54 5.54 -1.59 -20.08
CA LYS A 54 5.42 -2.68 -19.08
C LYS A 54 5.25 -2.15 -17.66
N ALA A 55 6.01 -1.13 -17.29
CA ALA A 55 5.90 -0.47 -15.99
C ALA A 55 4.54 0.24 -15.84
N GLU A 56 4.06 0.92 -16.89
CA GLU A 56 2.73 1.57 -16.93
C GLU A 56 1.59 0.56 -16.74
N ALA A 57 1.64 -0.59 -17.41
CA ALA A 57 0.63 -1.63 -17.23
C ALA A 57 0.63 -2.17 -15.79
N LYS A 58 1.83 -2.38 -15.23
CA LYS A 58 1.97 -2.96 -13.89
C LYS A 58 1.58 -2.00 -12.78
N ILE A 59 1.86 -0.70 -12.92
CA ILE A 59 1.43 0.29 -11.91
C ILE A 59 -0.09 0.51 -11.92
N LYS A 60 -0.76 0.35 -13.07
CA LYS A 60 -2.23 0.33 -13.15
C LYS A 60 -2.84 -0.87 -12.42
N GLU A 61 -2.20 -2.03 -12.50
CA GLU A 61 -2.59 -3.21 -11.70
C GLU A 61 -2.46 -2.92 -10.20
N ALA A 62 -1.38 -2.24 -9.79
CA ALA A 62 -1.20 -1.82 -8.39
C ALA A 62 -2.33 -0.89 -7.92
N ARG A 63 -2.74 0.09 -8.73
CA ARG A 63 -3.90 0.97 -8.44
C ARG A 63 -5.20 0.17 -8.27
N LYS A 64 -5.47 -0.77 -9.17
CA LYS A 64 -6.66 -1.62 -9.07
C LYS A 64 -6.66 -2.45 -7.78
N LEU A 65 -5.53 -3.09 -7.46
CA LEU A 65 -5.39 -3.87 -6.24
C LEU A 65 -5.58 -3.02 -4.97
N PHE A 66 -5.13 -1.76 -5.01
CA PHE A 66 -5.25 -0.83 -3.89
C PHE A 66 -6.69 -0.31 -3.71
N GLU A 67 -7.30 0.20 -4.79
CA GLU A 67 -8.56 0.94 -4.72
C GLU A 67 -9.80 0.05 -4.81
N MET A 68 -9.76 -1.03 -5.61
CA MET A 68 -10.90 -1.92 -5.82
C MET A 68 -10.87 -3.13 -4.91
N ASP A 69 -9.72 -3.79 -4.81
CA ASP A 69 -9.62 -5.09 -4.14
C ASP A 69 -9.24 -4.96 -2.65
N GLY A 70 -8.78 -3.78 -2.21
CA GLY A 70 -8.25 -3.56 -0.86
C GLY A 70 -7.02 -4.41 -0.53
N ASN A 71 -6.38 -5.00 -1.55
CA ASN A 71 -5.21 -5.87 -1.40
C ASN A 71 -3.93 -5.02 -1.35
N TYR A 72 -3.71 -4.34 -0.22
CA TYR A 72 -2.60 -3.39 -0.07
C TYR A 72 -1.21 -4.03 -0.22
N ALA A 73 -1.03 -5.25 0.30
CA ALA A 73 0.22 -5.98 0.15
C ALA A 73 0.49 -6.35 -1.32
N GLY A 74 -0.54 -6.81 -2.03
CA GLY A 74 -0.47 -7.08 -3.47
C GLY A 74 -0.20 -5.82 -4.28
N ALA A 75 -0.86 -4.71 -3.95
CA ALA A 75 -0.63 -3.43 -4.59
C ALA A 75 0.81 -2.95 -4.41
N ARG A 76 1.37 -3.06 -3.19
CA ARG A 76 2.76 -2.73 -2.89
C ARG A 76 3.73 -3.59 -3.72
N LEU A 77 3.48 -4.90 -3.79
CA LEU A 77 4.30 -5.81 -4.59
C LEU A 77 4.26 -5.45 -6.09
N ALA A 78 3.08 -5.19 -6.63
CA ALA A 78 2.91 -4.78 -8.02
C ALA A 78 3.61 -3.45 -8.31
N ALA A 79 3.54 -2.47 -7.39
CA ALA A 79 4.26 -1.20 -7.51
C ALA A 79 5.79 -1.40 -7.50
N SER A 80 6.32 -2.23 -6.59
CA SER A 80 7.75 -2.58 -6.60
C SER A 80 8.18 -3.26 -7.90
N GLN A 81 7.36 -4.16 -8.46
CA GLN A 81 7.63 -4.79 -9.74
C GLN A 81 7.61 -3.78 -10.89
N ALA A 82 6.68 -2.82 -10.88
CA ALA A 82 6.63 -1.75 -11.87
C ALA A 82 7.92 -0.90 -11.84
N ARG A 83 8.43 -0.59 -10.65
CA ARG A 83 9.71 0.12 -10.47
C ARG A 83 10.88 -0.65 -11.06
N VAL A 84 10.96 -1.96 -10.82
CA VAL A 84 12.01 -2.82 -11.41
C VAL A 84 11.91 -2.85 -12.94
N LEU A 85 10.69 -2.95 -13.49
CA LEU A 85 10.44 -2.93 -14.93
C LEU A 85 10.80 -1.59 -15.58
N LEU A 86 10.78 -0.49 -14.82
CA LEU A 86 11.19 0.83 -15.29
C LEU A 86 12.71 0.97 -15.43
N VAL A 87 13.47 0.35 -14.50
CA VAL A 87 14.95 0.43 -14.46
C VAL A 87 15.60 -0.66 -15.32
N SER A 88 14.85 -1.71 -15.70
CA SER A 88 15.35 -2.78 -16.55
C SER A 88 15.46 -2.32 -18.03
N PRO A 89 16.60 -2.56 -18.72
CA PRO A 89 16.83 -2.15 -20.11
C PRO A 89 15.83 -2.70 -21.15
#